data_AF-A0AAD0V9B4-F1
#
_entry.id   AF-A0AAD0V9B4-F1
#
_cell.length_a   1.000
_cell.length_b   1.000
_cell.length_c   1.000
_cell.angle_alpha   90.00
_cell.angle_beta   90.00
_cell.angle_gamma   90.00
#
_symmetry.space_group_name_H-M   'P 1'
#
loop_
_entity.id
_entity.type
_entity.pdbx_description
1 polymer ?
#
loop_
_entity_poly.entity_id
_entity_poly.type
_entity_poly.pdbx_seq_one_letter_code
_entity_poly.pdbx_strand_id
1 'polypeptide(L)'
;MVTAVEAYEQAKSAHERRPHYNAWSFPDVKARRTREYLQYSFGWKLRTCTACSGSGYYDHNGSPKCGSCDGTGRESYPGPKALPRGFLFELNARP
;
A
#
# COMPACT_ATOMS: atom_id res chain seq x y z
N MET A 1 12.32 -26.39 -29.96
CA MET A 1 10.93 -26.52 -29.47
C MET A 1 11.05 -27.05 -28.05
N VAL A 2 10.63 -26.28 -27.04
CA VAL A 2 10.75 -26.73 -25.63
C VAL A 2 9.77 -27.88 -25.45
N THR A 3 10.24 -29.01 -24.93
CA THR A 3 9.43 -30.21 -24.75
C THR A 3 8.47 -30.01 -23.57
N ALA A 4 7.34 -30.71 -23.58
CA ALA A 4 6.35 -30.61 -22.49
C ALA A 4 6.92 -31.03 -21.12
N VAL A 5 7.95 -31.89 -21.12
CA VAL A 5 8.67 -32.34 -19.92
C VAL A 5 9.54 -31.23 -19.35
N GLU A 6 10.30 -30.53 -20.20
CA GLU A 6 11.11 -29.38 -19.77
C GLU A 6 10.22 -28.25 -19.22
N ALA A 7 9.06 -28.01 -19.83
CA ALA A 7 8.09 -27.04 -19.31
C ALA A 7 7.53 -27.44 -17.94
N TYR A 8 7.28 -28.73 -17.72
CA TYR A 8 6.81 -29.27 -16.44
C TYR A 8 7.89 -29.17 -15.34
N GLU A 9 9.14 -29.50 -15.65
CA GLU A 9 10.27 -29.39 -14.70
C GLU A 9 10.56 -27.92 -14.35
N GLN A 10 10.49 -27.02 -15.33
CA GLN A 10 10.61 -25.58 -15.09
C GLN A 10 9.48 -25.07 -14.18
N ALA A 11 8.23 -25.49 -14.41
CA ALA A 11 7.09 -25.11 -13.57
C ALA A 11 7.20 -25.66 -12.14
N LYS A 12 7.65 -26.92 -11.97
CA LYS A 12 7.87 -27.53 -10.66
C LYS A 12 9.00 -26.82 -9.90
N SER A 13 10.12 -26.51 -10.58
CA SER A 13 11.23 -25.74 -9.99
C SER A 13 10.81 -24.33 -9.57
N ALA A 14 9.85 -23.72 -10.29
CA ALA A 14 9.32 -22.39 -9.96
C ALA A 14 8.37 -22.45 -8.75
N HIS A 15 7.58 -23.52 -8.63
CA HIS A 15 6.71 -23.73 -7.47
C HIS A 15 7.51 -24.01 -6.20
N GLU A 16 8.57 -24.81 -6.28
CA GLU A 16 9.44 -25.17 -5.15
C GLU A 16 10.29 -23.98 -4.66
N ARG A 17 10.56 -23.01 -5.53
CA ARG A 17 11.16 -21.71 -5.19
C ARG A 17 10.19 -20.71 -4.57
N ARG A 18 8.89 -21.02 -4.45
CA ARG A 18 7.94 -20.11 -3.77
C ARG A 18 8.14 -20.22 -2.26
N PRO A 19 8.45 -19.11 -1.56
CA PRO A 19 8.53 -19.15 -0.11
C PRO A 19 7.17 -19.54 0.47
N HIS A 20 7.15 -20.61 1.27
CA HIS A 20 5.97 -20.96 2.06
C HIS A 20 5.56 -19.77 2.93
N TYR A 21 4.25 -19.57 3.09
CA TYR A 21 3.62 -18.37 3.69
C TYR A 21 4.06 -18.01 5.14
N ASN A 22 4.85 -18.87 5.80
CA ASN A 22 5.39 -18.69 7.16
C ASN A 22 6.92 -18.42 7.20
N ALA A 23 7.58 -18.23 6.06
CA ALA A 23 9.05 -18.16 5.97
C ALA A 23 9.65 -16.77 6.31
N TRP A 24 8.86 -15.80 6.75
CA TRP A 24 9.36 -14.47 7.07
C TRP A 24 9.95 -14.47 8.48
N SER A 25 11.23 -14.09 8.61
CA SER A 25 11.80 -13.86 9.93
C SER A 25 11.18 -12.63 10.58
N PHE A 26 11.23 -12.52 11.91
CA PHE A 26 10.77 -11.33 12.62
C PHE A 26 11.39 -10.03 12.08
N PRO A 27 12.72 -9.96 11.81
CA PRO A 27 13.33 -8.85 11.09
C PRO A 27 12.67 -8.52 9.75
N ASP A 28 12.37 -9.52 8.93
CA ASP A 28 11.80 -9.31 7.60
C ASP A 28 10.38 -8.75 7.67
N VAL A 29 9.55 -9.27 8.59
CA VAL A 29 8.19 -8.76 8.82
C VAL A 29 8.25 -7.32 9.33
N LYS A 30 9.20 -7.01 10.22
CA LYS A 30 9.41 -5.67 10.74
C LYS A 30 9.82 -4.71 9.61
N ALA A 31 10.78 -5.09 8.78
CA ALA A 31 11.22 -4.30 7.63
C ALA A 31 10.08 -4.05 6.63
N ARG A 32 9.28 -5.07 6.32
CA ARG A 32 8.11 -4.95 5.44
C ARG A 32 7.10 -3.93 5.97
N ARG A 33 6.70 -4.04 7.24
CA ARG A 33 5.75 -3.12 7.89
C ARG A 33 6.30 -1.68 7.93
N THR A 34 7.58 -1.52 8.23
CA THR A 34 8.24 -0.20 8.21
C THR A 34 8.20 0.41 6.81
N ARG A 35 8.49 -0.38 5.77
CA ARG A 35 8.41 0.07 4.38
C ARG A 35 7.00 0.51 4.00
N GLU A 36 6.00 -0.31 4.31
CA GLU A 36 4.58 -0.01 4.05
C GLU A 36 4.13 1.28 4.75
N TYR A 37 4.49 1.43 6.04
CA TYR A 37 4.19 2.64 6.80
C TYR A 37 4.86 3.88 6.19
N LEU A 38 6.15 3.81 5.88
CA LEU A 38 6.90 4.91 5.29
C LEU A 38 6.36 5.31 3.92
N GLN A 39 5.90 4.35 3.12
CA GLN A 39 5.39 4.58 1.77
C GLN A 39 3.98 5.19 1.75
N TYR A 40 3.07 4.68 2.58
CA TYR A 40 1.64 4.96 2.45
C TYR A 40 1.06 5.84 3.57
N SER A 41 1.72 5.94 4.72
CA SER A 41 1.14 6.60 5.90
C SER A 41 2.04 7.68 6.51
N PHE A 42 3.36 7.53 6.41
CA PHE A 42 4.29 8.47 7.01
C PHE A 42 4.19 9.85 6.37
N GLY A 43 4.05 10.87 7.22
CA GLY A 43 3.96 12.26 6.79
C GLY A 43 2.62 12.67 6.16
N TRP A 44 1.67 11.75 6.00
CA TRP A 44 0.30 12.07 5.59
C TRP A 44 -0.45 12.76 6.73
N LYS A 45 -1.23 13.78 6.38
CA LYS A 45 -2.05 14.54 7.32
C LYS A 45 -3.51 14.48 6.88
N LEU A 46 -4.40 14.63 7.84
CA LEU A 46 -5.83 14.75 7.57
C LEU A 46 -6.21 16.22 7.63
N ARG A 47 -6.93 16.68 6.61
CA ARG A 47 -7.63 17.97 6.62
C ARG A 47 -9.13 17.72 6.53
N THR A 48 -9.92 18.72 6.92
CA THR A 48 -11.36 18.71 6.67
C THR A 48 -11.63 18.51 5.18
N CYS A 49 -12.53 17.59 4.84
CA CYS A 49 -12.92 17.37 3.45
C CYS A 49 -13.53 18.65 2.88
N THR A 50 -13.04 19.08 1.71
CA THR A 50 -13.50 20.33 1.09
C THR A 50 -14.88 20.18 0.46
N ALA A 51 -15.27 18.96 0.08
CA ALA A 51 -16.54 18.69 -0.57
C ALA A 51 -17.73 18.64 0.39
N CYS A 52 -17.55 18.08 1.60
CA CYS A 52 -18.61 17.99 2.61
C CYS A 52 -18.37 18.88 3.83
N SER A 53 -17.32 19.70 3.82
CA SER A 53 -16.94 20.58 4.93
C SER A 53 -16.79 19.87 6.29
N GLY A 54 -16.46 18.57 6.26
CA GLY A 54 -16.25 17.78 7.48
C GLY A 54 -17.45 16.98 7.99
N SER A 55 -18.63 17.12 7.38
CA SER A 55 -19.83 16.38 7.81
C SER A 55 -19.79 14.88 7.44
N GLY A 56 -19.03 14.52 6.39
CA GLY A 56 -19.05 13.18 5.79
C GLY A 56 -20.22 12.94 4.84
N TYR A 57 -21.10 13.92 4.64
CA TYR A 57 -22.31 13.82 3.81
C TYR A 57 -22.52 15.12 3.04
N TYR A 58 -23.08 15.06 1.83
CA TYR A 58 -23.21 16.28 1.00
C TYR A 58 -24.10 17.35 1.65
N ASP A 59 -25.25 16.98 2.22
CA ASP A 59 -26.19 17.94 2.80
C ASP A 59 -26.46 17.76 4.30
N HIS A 60 -26.74 16.56 4.81
CA HIS A 60 -26.98 16.24 6.25
C HIS A 60 -27.36 14.75 6.44
N ASN A 61 -27.40 14.29 7.70
CA ASN A 61 -27.75 12.93 8.14
C ASN A 61 -28.92 12.34 7.32
N GLY A 62 -28.62 11.35 6.48
CA GLY A 62 -29.58 10.72 5.54
C GLY A 62 -29.18 10.83 4.07
N SER A 63 -28.29 11.78 3.74
CA SER A 63 -27.67 11.90 2.41
C SER A 63 -26.68 10.75 2.14
N PRO A 64 -26.38 10.42 0.87
CA PRO A 64 -25.32 9.45 0.57
C PRO A 64 -23.97 9.94 1.12
N LYS A 65 -23.12 8.99 1.50
CA LYS A 65 -21.76 9.29 1.96
C LYS A 65 -21.05 10.16 0.94
N CYS A 66 -20.32 11.17 1.42
CA CYS A 66 -19.52 12.01 0.54
C CYS A 66 -18.48 11.14 -0.17
N GLY A 67 -18.52 11.10 -1.51
CA GLY A 67 -17.60 10.29 -2.32
C GLY A 67 -16.17 10.83 -2.32
N SER A 68 -15.98 12.11 -1.97
CA SER A 68 -14.64 12.71 -1.89
C SER A 68 -13.84 12.27 -0.66
N CYS A 69 -14.53 11.86 0.41
CA CYS A 69 -13.88 11.41 1.65
C CYS A 69 -14.40 10.05 2.14
N ASP A 70 -15.15 9.32 1.31
CA ASP A 70 -15.83 8.06 1.64
C ASP A 70 -16.66 8.13 2.94
N GLY A 71 -17.25 9.30 3.20
CA GLY A 71 -18.03 9.57 4.41
C GLY A 71 -17.23 9.77 5.71
N THR A 72 -15.91 9.88 5.65
CA THR A 72 -15.06 10.12 6.84
C THR A 72 -15.01 11.57 7.30
N GLY A 73 -15.48 12.50 6.46
CA GLY A 73 -15.36 13.95 6.66
C GLY A 73 -13.94 14.50 6.51
N ARG A 74 -12.95 13.66 6.16
CA ARG A 74 -11.54 14.04 6.13
C ARG A 74 -10.86 13.59 4.85
N GLU A 75 -9.97 14.44 4.34
CA GLU A 75 -9.15 14.15 3.18
C GLU A 75 -7.69 14.00 3.60
N SER A 76 -7.03 12.98 3.06
CA SER A 76 -5.61 12.73 3.25
C SER A 76 -4.79 13.57 2.27
N TYR A 77 -3.83 14.33 2.79
CA TYR A 77 -2.91 15.13 1.99
C TYR A 77 -1.45 14.92 2.43
N PRO A 78 -0.48 15.05 1.50
CA PRO A 78 0.93 14.94 1.85
C PRO A 78 1.38 16.14 2.68
N GLY A 79 1.87 15.88 3.89
CA GLY A 79 2.54 16.89 4.71
C GLY A 79 4.01 17.07 4.30
N PRO A 80 4.75 17.98 4.96
CA PRO A 80 6.15 18.27 4.62
C PRO A 80 7.11 17.10 4.88
N LYS A 81 6.68 16.11 5.67
CA LYS A 81 7.44 14.88 5.95
C LYS A 81 7.06 13.71 5.04
N ALA A 82 6.05 13.88 4.17
CA ALA A 82 5.62 12.81 3.28
C ALA A 82 6.70 12.54 2.24
N LEU A 83 7.08 11.28 2.09
CA LEU A 83 8.02 10.88 1.06
C LEU A 83 7.33 11.00 -0.31
N PRO A 84 8.00 11.53 -1.35
CA PRO A 84 7.42 11.60 -2.67
C PRO A 84 7.11 10.20 -3.19
N ARG A 85 5.96 10.03 -3.86
CA ARG A 85 5.59 8.76 -4.50
C ARG A 85 6.62 8.45 -5.59
N GLY A 86 7.62 7.62 -5.28
CA GLY A 86 8.72 7.26 -6.18
C GLY A 86 10.10 7.19 -5.54
N PHE A 87 10.31 7.80 -4.35
CA PHE A 87 11.65 7.90 -3.75
C PHE A 87 12.15 6.61 -3.05
N LEU A 88 11.29 5.60 -2.93
CA LEU A 88 11.59 4.37 -2.17
C LEU A 88 12.31 3.29 -2.98
N PHE A 89 12.54 3.52 -4.28
CA PHE A 89 13.26 2.58 -5.15
C PHE A 89 14.77 2.57 -4.87
N GLU A 90 15.35 3.68 -4.37
CA GLU A 90 16.80 3.81 -4.16
C GLU A 90 17.28 3.38 -2.76
N LEU A 91 16.43 3.35 -1.75
CA LEU A 91 16.84 3.01 -0.38
C LEU A 91 17.03 1.51 -0.13
N ASN A 92 16.60 0.65 -1.05
CA ASN A 92 16.79 -0.81 -0.97
C ASN A 92 17.61 -1.37 -2.15
N ALA A 93 18.28 -0.50 -2.93
CA ALA A 93 19.11 -0.88 -4.08
C ALA A 93 20.62 -0.68 -3.81
N ARG A 94 21.06 -0.79 -2.55
CA ARG A 94 22.49 -0.92 -2.25
C ARG A 94 22.85 -2.42 -2.25
N PRO A 95 23.91 -2.82 -2.98
CA PRO A 95 24.36 -4.20 -3.06
C PRO A 95 24.80 -4.75 -1.71
#